data_AF-A0A0S4MUS9-F1
#
_entry.id   AF-A0A0S4MUS9-F1
#
_cell.length_a   1.000
_cell.length_b   1.000
_cell.length_c   1.000
_cell.angle_alpha   90.00
_cell.angle_beta   90.00
_cell.angle_gamma   90.00
#
_symmetry.space_group_name_H-M   'P 1'
#
loop_
_entity.id
_entity.type
_entity.pdbx_description
1 polymer ?
#
loop_
_entity_poly.entity_id
_entity_poly.type
_entity_poly.pdbx_seq_one_letter_code
_entity_poly.pdbx_strand_id
1 'polypeptide(L)'
;MGMEMERENTQPIEIQEGEGKPKLIAGRQPVIEALKSQSVMIEKIYILHGIRGSQIDKIRNLARKKGVPVVDLNKQRFRELASDIATQGVIAMISEAKYISVDDILNISKERGEAPFILILDEIVDPQNFGALVRTAECAGVHGVITTKHHTAIINSTVARASAGAVAHIGIAKVTNLAQTLDELKEKGIWIVGADANAAKYYYEVDYTMPVAIVIGNEGKGLRFLTKQKCDFLVKIPMYGKVESLNASVAGALIMYEVVRARELRKKKNINPYILNEPISEFFSPIAEQQKLISEQIEKEENPETKKKKKTKKQQK
;
A
#
# COMPACT_ATOMS: atom_id res chain seq x y z
N MET A 1 40.20 22.84 21.03
CA MET A 1 39.01 23.58 20.51
C MET A 1 37.98 22.54 20.14
N GLY A 2 37.12 22.17 21.10
CA GLY A 2 36.03 21.23 20.85
C GLY A 2 34.84 21.98 20.27
N MET A 3 34.28 21.48 19.17
CA MET A 3 32.99 21.91 18.66
C MET A 3 31.91 21.11 19.40
N GLU A 4 31.18 21.78 20.29
CA GLU A 4 29.93 21.25 20.84
C GLU A 4 28.86 21.27 19.74
N MET A 5 28.32 20.09 19.42
CA MET A 5 27.13 19.97 18.58
C MET A 5 25.91 20.36 19.41
N GLU A 6 25.25 21.46 19.04
CA GLU A 6 23.94 21.84 19.57
C GLU A 6 22.91 20.76 19.24
N ARG A 7 22.30 20.17 20.28
CA ARG A 7 21.18 19.25 20.16
C ARG A 7 19.91 20.08 19.87
N GLU A 8 19.22 19.78 18.77
CA GLU A 8 17.90 20.37 18.45
C GLU A 8 16.90 20.05 19.57
N ASN A 9 16.59 21.07 20.38
CA ASN A 9 15.62 21.01 21.45
C ASN A 9 14.21 21.18 20.84
N THR A 10 13.55 20.07 20.48
CA THR A 10 12.15 20.09 20.01
C THR A 10 11.22 19.96 21.20
N GLN A 11 10.48 21.04 21.50
CA GLN A 11 9.39 21.00 22.48
C GLN A 11 8.26 20.06 21.99
N PRO A 12 7.58 19.34 22.90
CA PRO A 12 6.49 18.45 22.53
C PRO A 12 5.31 19.25 21.95
N ILE A 13 4.85 18.84 20.77
CA ILE A 13 3.65 19.41 20.11
C ILE A 13 2.44 18.99 20.96
N GLU A 14 1.69 19.96 21.50
CA GLU A 14 0.43 19.68 22.20
C GLU A 14 -0.62 19.19 21.20
N ILE A 15 -1.06 17.94 21.37
CA ILE A 15 -2.11 17.34 20.57
C ILE A 15 -3.30 17.06 21.51
N GLN A 16 -4.48 17.61 21.19
CA GLN A 16 -5.67 17.40 22.01
C GLN A 16 -6.49 16.22 21.49
N GLU A 17 -6.86 15.32 22.40
CA GLU A 17 -7.64 14.11 22.15
C GLU A 17 -9.09 14.33 22.61
N GLY A 18 -10.05 13.94 21.75
CA GLY A 18 -11.45 13.80 22.12
C GLY A 18 -12.00 12.57 21.41
N GLU A 19 -12.67 11.68 22.16
CA GLU A 19 -13.27 10.47 21.61
C GLU A 19 -14.16 10.82 20.40
N GLY A 20 -13.83 10.25 19.23
CA GLY A 20 -14.59 10.42 17.99
C GLY A 20 -14.43 11.76 17.24
N LYS A 21 -13.53 12.67 17.67
CA LYS A 21 -13.22 13.91 16.93
C LYS A 21 -11.90 13.77 16.14
N PRO A 22 -11.76 14.40 14.96
CA PRO A 22 -10.49 14.41 14.23
C PRO A 22 -9.40 15.04 15.11
N LYS A 23 -8.21 14.45 15.11
CA LYS A 23 -7.08 14.97 15.89
C LYS A 23 -6.59 16.26 15.21
N LEU A 24 -6.49 17.34 15.96
CA LEU A 24 -6.21 18.68 15.42
C LEU A 24 -4.90 19.23 15.99
N ILE A 25 -4.16 19.94 15.14
CA ILE A 25 -3.08 20.84 15.54
C ILE A 25 -3.56 22.27 15.28
N ALA A 26 -3.50 23.12 16.29
CA ALA A 26 -4.00 24.48 16.23
C ALA A 26 -2.86 25.50 16.36
N GLY A 27 -2.98 26.64 15.69
CA GLY A 27 -1.98 27.71 15.75
C GLY A 27 -1.04 27.73 14.55
N ARG A 28 -0.54 28.91 14.21
CA ARG A 28 0.31 29.10 13.01
C ARG A 28 1.63 28.37 13.14
N GLN A 29 2.32 28.54 14.27
CA GLN A 29 3.64 27.95 14.50
C GLN A 29 3.58 26.41 14.65
N PRO A 30 2.68 25.83 15.46
CA PRO A 30 2.51 24.37 15.54
C PRO A 30 2.18 23.74 14.18
N VAL A 31 1.34 24.38 13.36
CA VAL A 31 1.04 23.90 12.00
C VAL A 31 2.26 24.01 11.08
N ILE A 32 3.08 25.06 11.19
CA ILE A 32 4.35 25.16 10.45
C ILE A 32 5.31 24.03 10.86
N GLU A 33 5.41 23.73 12.15
CA GLU A 33 6.26 22.67 12.68
C GLU A 33 5.76 21.30 12.23
N ALA A 34 4.45 21.03 12.30
CA ALA A 34 3.84 19.83 11.76
C ALA A 34 4.07 19.69 10.24
N LEU A 35 3.95 20.80 9.50
CA LEU A 35 4.26 20.84 8.06
C LEU A 35 5.75 20.67 7.76
N LYS A 36 6.65 20.92 8.69
CA LYS A 36 8.09 20.59 8.54
C LYS A 36 8.38 19.15 8.95
N SER A 37 7.69 18.66 9.97
CA SER A 37 7.83 17.31 10.51
C SER A 37 7.51 16.24 9.46
N GLN A 38 8.28 15.16 9.44
CA GLN A 38 7.98 13.99 8.63
C GLN A 38 7.02 13.03 9.35
N SER A 39 6.82 13.22 10.66
CA SER A 39 6.11 12.30 11.54
C SER A 39 4.61 12.56 11.66
N VAL A 40 4.14 13.71 11.21
CA VAL A 40 2.75 14.14 11.32
C VAL A 40 2.07 14.07 9.96
N MET A 41 1.03 13.24 9.84
CA MET A 41 0.20 13.18 8.63
C MET A 41 -0.88 14.25 8.69
N ILE A 42 -0.65 15.38 8.03
CA ILE A 42 -1.69 16.40 7.86
C ILE A 42 -2.56 16.01 6.66
N GLU A 43 -3.83 15.76 6.92
CA GLU A 43 -4.84 15.46 5.91
C GLU A 43 -5.29 16.73 5.18
N LYS A 44 -5.54 17.80 5.95
CA LYS A 44 -6.08 19.05 5.45
C LYS A 44 -5.77 20.19 6.41
N ILE A 45 -5.55 21.39 5.88
CA ILE A 45 -5.38 22.61 6.66
C ILE A 45 -6.57 23.51 6.41
N TYR A 46 -7.17 24.01 7.48
CA TYR A 46 -8.20 25.03 7.41
C TYR A 46 -7.63 26.36 7.90
N ILE A 47 -7.87 27.41 7.12
CA ILE A 47 -7.47 28.78 7.43
C ILE A 47 -8.74 29.61 7.54
N LEU A 48 -8.88 30.43 8.57
CA LEU A 48 -9.97 31.37 8.66
C LEU A 48 -9.94 32.34 7.46
N HIS A 49 -11.08 32.61 6.83
CA HIS A 49 -11.12 33.51 5.69
C HIS A 49 -10.69 34.92 6.10
N GLY A 50 -9.86 35.57 5.28
CA GLY A 50 -9.44 36.97 5.45
C GLY A 50 -8.17 37.20 6.26
N ILE A 51 -7.59 36.18 6.92
CA ILE A 51 -6.28 36.32 7.58
C ILE A 51 -5.14 36.28 6.56
N ARG A 52 -4.16 37.15 6.80
CA ARG A 52 -2.95 37.35 5.99
C ARG A 52 -1.72 37.44 6.90
N GLY A 53 -0.54 37.33 6.30
CA GLY A 53 0.74 37.52 6.97
C GLY A 53 1.78 36.49 6.56
N SER A 54 3.04 36.80 6.80
CA SER A 54 4.20 35.99 6.37
C SER A 54 4.13 34.52 6.83
N GLN A 55 3.61 34.27 8.03
CA GLN A 55 3.40 32.92 8.54
C GLN A 55 2.32 32.14 7.78
N ILE A 56 1.22 32.80 7.37
CA ILE A 56 0.15 32.19 6.59
C ILE A 56 0.65 31.83 5.19
N ASP A 57 1.43 32.72 4.56
CA ASP A 57 2.03 32.45 3.26
C ASP A 57 3.04 31.30 3.34
N LYS A 58 3.81 31.23 4.43
CA LYS A 58 4.70 30.11 4.71
C LYS A 58 3.95 28.78 4.86
N ILE A 59 2.81 28.77 5.56
CA ILE A 59 1.94 27.59 5.69
C ILE A 59 1.43 27.15 4.32
N ARG A 60 0.86 28.07 3.51
CA ARG A 60 0.37 27.74 2.16
C ARG A 60 1.48 27.19 1.27
N ASN A 61 2.68 27.77 1.33
CA ASN A 61 3.83 27.31 0.56
C ASN A 61 4.31 25.92 0.99
N LEU A 62 4.44 25.66 2.29
CA LEU A 62 4.83 24.35 2.82
C LEU A 62 3.75 23.29 2.52
N ALA A 63 2.48 23.63 2.69
CA ALA A 63 1.35 22.77 2.36
C ALA A 63 1.35 22.43 0.87
N ARG A 64 1.58 23.40 -0.02
CA ARG A 64 1.71 23.17 -1.48
C ARG A 64 2.87 22.22 -1.79
N LYS A 65 4.04 22.41 -1.16
CA LYS A 65 5.20 21.52 -1.34
C LYS A 65 4.91 20.08 -0.91
N LYS A 66 4.17 19.89 0.19
CA LYS A 66 3.72 18.57 0.67
C LYS A 66 2.45 18.06 -0.03
N GLY A 67 1.84 18.89 -0.88
CA GLY A 67 0.51 18.75 -1.47
C GLY A 67 -0.56 18.36 -0.47
N VAL A 68 -0.59 19.08 0.65
CA VAL A 68 -1.68 19.09 1.64
C VAL A 68 -2.70 20.14 1.20
N PRO A 69 -3.99 19.81 1.05
CA PRO A 69 -5.03 20.77 0.72
C PRO A 69 -5.18 21.86 1.80
N VAL A 70 -5.29 23.12 1.35
CA VAL A 70 -5.58 24.27 2.22
C VAL A 70 -6.96 24.82 1.84
N VAL A 71 -7.85 24.95 2.82
CA VAL A 71 -9.22 25.42 2.62
C VAL A 71 -9.48 26.64 3.49
N ASP A 72 -9.91 27.74 2.87
CA ASP A 72 -10.36 28.91 3.62
C ASP A 72 -11.80 28.70 4.11
N LEU A 73 -12.05 28.86 5.41
CA LEU A 73 -13.37 28.69 6.04
C LEU A 73 -13.91 30.02 6.55
N ASN A 74 -15.23 30.19 6.48
CA ASN A 74 -15.89 31.32 7.15
C ASN A 74 -15.81 31.18 8.68
N LYS A 75 -16.08 32.28 9.39
CA LYS A 75 -15.99 32.36 10.86
C LYS A 75 -16.93 31.39 11.59
N GLN A 76 -18.03 30.99 10.98
CA GLN A 76 -18.99 30.06 11.57
C GLN A 76 -18.44 28.62 11.51
N ARG A 77 -18.13 28.12 10.32
CA ARG A 77 -17.56 26.77 10.11
C ARG A 77 -16.22 26.58 10.80
N PHE A 78 -15.39 27.62 10.84
CA PHE A 78 -14.10 27.55 11.54
C PHE A 78 -14.29 27.37 13.06
N ARG A 79 -15.29 28.03 13.65
CA ARG A 79 -15.61 27.88 15.08
C ARG A 79 -16.23 26.52 15.40
N GLU A 80 -17.02 25.95 14.50
CA GLU A 80 -17.57 24.59 14.64
C GLU A 80 -16.46 23.54 14.72
N LEU A 81 -15.37 23.72 13.97
CA LEU A 81 -14.25 22.78 13.95
C LEU A 81 -13.24 22.97 15.09
N ALA A 82 -13.13 24.18 15.64
CA ALA A 82 -12.06 24.53 16.58
C ALA A 82 -12.58 25.24 17.84
N SER A 83 -13.78 24.84 18.30
CA SER A 83 -14.40 25.34 19.52
C SER A 83 -13.40 25.30 20.69
N ASP A 84 -13.17 26.46 21.30
CA ASP A 84 -12.35 26.66 22.51
C ASP A 84 -10.83 26.50 22.38
N ILE A 85 -10.29 26.45 21.15
CA ILE A 85 -8.84 26.33 20.93
C ILE A 85 -8.23 27.67 20.47
N ALA A 86 -7.06 28.02 21.03
CA ALA A 86 -6.25 29.15 20.58
C ALA A 86 -5.63 28.88 19.20
N THR A 87 -6.43 28.99 18.13
CA THR A 87 -6.03 28.61 16.76
C THR A 87 -5.21 29.65 16.00
N GLN A 88 -5.23 30.92 16.43
CA GLN A 88 -4.70 32.04 15.62
C GLN A 88 -5.22 32.05 14.16
N GLY A 89 -6.41 31.45 13.95
CA GLY A 89 -7.08 31.28 12.67
C GLY A 89 -6.53 30.17 11.77
N VAL A 90 -5.69 29.26 12.28
CA VAL A 90 -5.19 28.10 11.51
C VAL A 90 -5.39 26.82 12.32
N ILE A 91 -5.91 25.79 11.67
CA ILE A 91 -5.93 24.42 12.18
C ILE A 91 -5.45 23.46 11.10
N ALA A 92 -4.73 22.42 11.50
CA ALA A 92 -4.38 21.28 10.66
C ALA A 92 -5.11 20.06 11.20
N MET A 93 -5.88 19.42 10.33
CA MET A 93 -6.48 18.11 10.59
C MET A 93 -5.44 17.05 10.30
N ILE A 94 -5.14 16.24 11.31
CA ILE A 94 -4.18 15.15 11.16
C ILE A 94 -4.93 13.83 11.13
N SER A 95 -4.52 12.93 10.23
CA SER A 95 -5.00 11.56 10.25
C SER A 95 -4.10 10.75 11.17
N GLU A 96 -4.71 9.96 12.06
CA GLU A 96 -3.99 8.82 12.62
C GLU A 96 -4.04 7.69 11.60
N ALA A 97 -2.87 7.25 11.12
CA ALA A 97 -2.80 5.90 10.58
C ALA A 97 -3.18 4.95 11.73
N LYS A 98 -4.31 4.25 11.60
CA LYS A 98 -4.70 3.24 12.59
C LYS A 98 -3.70 2.10 12.51
N TYR A 99 -2.73 2.11 13.42
CA TYR A 99 -1.89 0.95 13.61
C TYR A 99 -2.71 -0.14 14.29
N ILE A 100 -2.58 -1.36 13.80
CA ILE A 100 -3.19 -2.55 14.40
C ILE A 100 -2.11 -3.46 14.95
N SER A 101 -2.48 -4.43 15.76
CA SER A 101 -1.53 -5.44 16.24
C SER A 101 -1.24 -6.48 15.15
N VAL A 102 -0.16 -7.25 15.33
CA VAL A 102 0.13 -8.41 14.46
C VAL A 102 -1.00 -9.44 14.57
N ASP A 103 -1.56 -9.62 15.76
CA ASP A 103 -2.68 -10.55 15.97
C ASP A 103 -3.95 -10.14 15.23
N ASP A 104 -4.23 -8.83 15.15
CA ASP A 104 -5.36 -8.33 14.35
C ASP A 104 -5.18 -8.69 12.86
N ILE A 105 -3.97 -8.55 12.31
CA ILE A 105 -3.66 -8.97 10.93
C ILE A 105 -3.97 -10.47 10.73
N LEU A 106 -3.60 -11.31 11.70
CA LEU A 106 -3.87 -12.74 11.64
C LEU A 106 -5.36 -13.05 11.77
N ASN A 107 -6.08 -12.32 12.61
CA ASN A 107 -7.53 -12.48 12.76
C ASN A 107 -8.28 -12.13 11.46
N ILE A 108 -7.85 -11.11 10.71
CA ILE A 108 -8.42 -10.81 9.39
C ILE A 108 -8.34 -12.02 8.45
N SER A 109 -7.21 -12.73 8.42
CA SER A 109 -7.08 -13.94 7.59
C SER A 109 -8.01 -15.08 8.04
N LYS A 110 -8.18 -15.26 9.35
CA LYS A 110 -9.08 -16.27 9.91
C LYS A 110 -10.54 -15.96 9.61
N GLU A 111 -10.97 -14.71 9.78
CA GLU A 111 -12.33 -14.25 9.48
C GLU A 111 -12.69 -14.43 8.01
N ARG A 112 -11.72 -14.25 7.11
CA ARG A 112 -11.90 -14.49 5.67
C ARG A 112 -11.80 -15.97 5.27
N GLY A 113 -11.38 -16.85 6.17
CA GLY A 113 -11.12 -18.27 5.86
C GLY A 113 -9.97 -18.44 4.86
N GLU A 114 -9.02 -17.51 4.84
CA GLU A 114 -7.91 -17.47 3.89
C GLU A 114 -6.59 -17.86 4.57
N ALA A 115 -5.67 -18.46 3.81
CA ALA A 115 -4.32 -18.67 4.31
C ALA A 115 -3.64 -17.31 4.55
N PRO A 116 -3.03 -17.06 5.73
CA PRO A 116 -2.33 -15.82 6.01
C PRO A 116 -1.40 -15.39 4.86
N PHE A 117 -1.46 -14.11 4.54
CA PHE A 117 -0.60 -13.47 3.55
C PHE A 117 -0.26 -12.08 4.07
N ILE A 118 1.01 -11.89 4.43
CA ILE A 118 1.50 -10.72 5.14
C ILE A 118 2.66 -10.13 4.36
N LEU A 119 2.75 -8.80 4.33
CA LEU A 119 3.95 -8.10 3.86
C LEU A 119 4.72 -7.57 5.06
N ILE A 120 6.03 -7.76 5.07
CA ILE A 120 6.94 -7.29 6.10
C ILE A 120 7.96 -6.36 5.45
N LEU A 121 8.07 -5.15 5.99
CA LEU A 121 8.98 -4.12 5.52
C LEU A 121 10.14 -3.98 6.50
N ASP A 122 11.30 -4.49 6.13
CA ASP A 122 12.53 -4.41 6.92
C ASP A 122 13.31 -3.16 6.55
N GLU A 123 13.02 -2.08 7.28
CA GLU A 123 13.68 -0.76 7.15
C GLU A 123 13.53 -0.11 5.77
N ILE A 124 12.32 -0.14 5.20
CA ILE A 124 11.95 0.66 4.01
C ILE A 124 11.82 2.11 4.43
N VAL A 125 12.81 2.93 4.10
CA VAL A 125 12.91 4.33 4.54
C VAL A 125 12.28 5.31 3.57
N ASP A 126 12.23 4.98 2.27
CA ASP A 126 11.68 5.86 1.24
C ASP A 126 10.14 5.84 1.28
N PRO A 127 9.47 6.97 1.53
CA PRO A 127 8.02 7.07 1.50
C PRO A 127 7.37 6.65 0.17
N GLN A 128 8.08 6.81 -0.95
CA GLN A 128 7.57 6.39 -2.26
C GLN A 128 7.53 4.87 -2.37
N ASN A 129 8.63 4.18 -2.08
CA ASN A 129 8.65 2.72 -2.07
C ASN A 129 7.72 2.13 -1.01
N PHE A 130 7.66 2.71 0.20
CA PHE A 130 6.72 2.29 1.23
C PHE A 130 5.27 2.37 0.74
N GLY A 131 4.86 3.52 0.19
CA GLY A 131 3.52 3.71 -0.34
C GLY A 131 3.20 2.77 -1.50
N ALA A 132 4.13 2.60 -2.43
CA ALA A 132 3.97 1.69 -3.57
C ALA A 132 3.83 0.22 -3.13
N LEU A 133 4.61 -0.22 -2.14
CA LEU A 133 4.51 -1.54 -1.54
C LEU A 133 3.18 -1.75 -0.83
N VAL A 134 2.74 -0.78 -0.02
CA VAL A 134 1.43 -0.83 0.67
C VAL A 134 0.27 -0.91 -0.33
N ARG A 135 0.32 -0.11 -1.40
CA ARG A 135 -0.67 -0.17 -2.49
C ARG A 135 -0.69 -1.53 -3.15
N THR A 136 0.48 -2.05 -3.47
CA THR A 136 0.59 -3.36 -4.10
C THR A 136 0.08 -4.47 -3.19
N ALA A 137 0.37 -4.39 -1.89
CA ALA A 137 -0.10 -5.32 -0.88
C ALA A 137 -1.63 -5.34 -0.79
N GLU A 138 -2.26 -4.16 -0.72
CA GLU A 138 -3.72 -4.02 -0.70
C GLU A 138 -4.34 -4.66 -1.95
N CYS A 139 -3.84 -4.31 -3.14
CA CYS A 139 -4.34 -4.87 -4.40
C CYS A 139 -4.07 -6.38 -4.55
N ALA A 140 -3.00 -6.91 -3.93
CA ALA A 140 -2.66 -8.33 -3.95
C ALA A 140 -3.45 -9.16 -2.93
N GLY A 141 -4.30 -8.55 -2.11
CA GLY A 141 -5.06 -9.25 -1.06
C GLY A 141 -4.20 -9.63 0.14
N VAL A 142 -3.14 -8.88 0.42
CA VAL A 142 -2.38 -9.01 1.67
C VAL A 142 -3.27 -8.59 2.84
N HIS A 143 -3.26 -9.37 3.92
CA HIS A 143 -4.11 -9.15 5.10
C HIS A 143 -3.63 -8.00 5.98
N GLY A 144 -2.33 -7.71 5.94
CA GLY A 144 -1.74 -6.59 6.65
C GLY A 144 -0.25 -6.43 6.39
N VAL A 145 0.27 -5.26 6.75
CA VAL A 145 1.68 -4.90 6.60
C VAL A 145 2.33 -4.77 7.97
N ILE A 146 3.49 -5.38 8.18
CA ILE A 146 4.29 -5.23 9.39
C ILE A 146 5.52 -4.38 9.04
N THR A 147 5.83 -3.38 9.86
CA THR A 147 7.04 -2.56 9.74
C THR A 147 7.67 -2.35 11.10
N THR A 148 8.97 -2.03 11.13
CA THR A 148 9.66 -1.62 12.36
C THR A 148 9.17 -0.26 12.87
N LYS A 149 9.29 0.00 14.19
CA LYS A 149 9.04 1.33 14.77
C LYS A 149 10.07 2.37 14.36
N HIS A 150 11.31 1.95 14.14
CA HIS A 150 12.44 2.79 13.79
C HIS A 150 12.96 2.47 12.40
N HIS A 151 13.70 3.41 11.80
CA HIS A 151 14.35 3.24 10.49
C HIS A 151 13.39 2.82 9.36
N THR A 152 12.16 3.29 9.41
CA THR A 152 11.15 3.08 8.37
C THR A 152 10.52 4.41 7.98
N ALA A 153 9.92 4.47 6.80
CA ALA A 153 9.15 5.60 6.34
C ALA A 153 8.00 5.88 7.32
N ILE A 154 7.82 7.14 7.68
CA ILE A 154 6.67 7.54 8.47
C ILE A 154 5.48 7.72 7.54
N ILE A 155 4.35 7.13 7.91
CA ILE A 155 3.09 7.28 7.20
C ILE A 155 2.67 8.75 7.27
N ASN A 156 2.81 9.45 6.14
CA ASN A 156 2.48 10.86 5.95
C ASN A 156 1.82 11.10 4.57
N SER A 157 1.55 12.35 4.20
CA SER A 157 0.87 12.68 2.93
C SER A 157 1.60 12.15 1.69
N THR A 158 2.93 12.00 1.74
CA THR A 158 3.72 11.39 0.66
C THR A 158 3.39 9.91 0.52
N VAL A 159 3.36 9.16 1.62
CA VAL A 159 2.95 7.74 1.63
C VAL A 159 1.48 7.59 1.18
N ALA A 160 0.59 8.46 1.64
CA ALA A 160 -0.82 8.44 1.22
C ALA A 160 -0.97 8.66 -0.29
N ARG A 161 -0.21 9.60 -0.86
CA ARG A 161 -0.21 9.83 -2.32
C ARG A 161 0.42 8.68 -3.08
N ALA A 162 1.59 8.21 -2.66
CA ALA A 162 2.30 7.11 -3.30
C ALA A 162 1.49 5.81 -3.27
N SER A 163 0.75 5.58 -2.18
CA SER A 163 -0.16 4.44 -2.04
C SER A 163 -1.51 4.61 -2.73
N ALA A 164 -1.78 5.78 -3.34
CA ALA A 164 -3.09 6.12 -3.91
C ALA A 164 -4.26 5.90 -2.92
N GLY A 165 -4.02 6.15 -1.63
CA GLY A 165 -5.03 5.97 -0.57
C GLY A 165 -5.10 4.56 0.04
N ALA A 166 -4.39 3.56 -0.51
CA ALA A 166 -4.43 2.19 0.00
C ALA A 166 -4.04 2.06 1.48
N VAL A 167 -3.20 2.96 2.00
CA VAL A 167 -2.82 3.02 3.42
C VAL A 167 -4.00 3.19 4.38
N ALA A 168 -5.17 3.62 3.90
CA ALA A 168 -6.40 3.72 4.69
C ALA A 168 -7.21 2.39 4.72
N HIS A 169 -6.90 1.44 3.84
CA HIS A 169 -7.68 0.23 3.62
C HIS A 169 -6.99 -1.04 4.10
N ILE A 170 -5.67 -1.01 4.25
CA ILE A 170 -4.88 -2.13 4.78
C ILE A 170 -4.32 -1.79 6.16
N GLY A 171 -4.45 -2.73 7.10
CA GLY A 171 -3.93 -2.57 8.46
C GLY A 171 -2.40 -2.63 8.48
N ILE A 172 -1.79 -1.73 9.26
CA ILE A 172 -0.33 -1.67 9.42
C ILE A 172 0.04 -1.88 10.87
N ALA A 173 0.89 -2.86 11.17
CA ALA A 173 1.44 -3.12 12.49
C ALA A 173 2.87 -2.59 12.61
N LYS A 174 3.17 -1.98 13.76
CA LYS A 174 4.51 -1.47 14.10
C LYS A 174 5.15 -2.29 15.21
N VAL A 175 6.27 -2.93 14.92
CA VAL A 175 6.99 -3.79 15.86
C VAL A 175 8.32 -3.18 16.28
N THR A 176 8.71 -3.41 17.54
CA THR A 176 10.00 -2.92 18.06
C THR A 176 11.14 -3.85 17.63
N ASN A 177 10.95 -5.16 17.74
CA ASN A 177 11.95 -6.17 17.42
C ASN A 177 11.43 -7.06 16.29
N LEU A 178 11.88 -6.81 15.06
CA LEU A 178 11.42 -7.56 13.92
C LEU A 178 11.82 -9.04 13.99
N ALA A 179 13.04 -9.35 14.43
CA ALA A 179 13.53 -10.74 14.50
C ALA A 179 12.67 -11.60 15.43
N GLN A 180 12.27 -11.05 16.58
CA GLN A 180 11.34 -11.70 17.50
C GLN A 180 9.95 -11.89 16.87
N THR A 181 9.42 -10.86 16.20
CA THR A 181 8.13 -10.99 15.49
C THR A 181 8.17 -12.08 14.41
N LEU A 182 9.30 -12.26 13.72
CA LEU A 182 9.44 -13.35 12.76
C LEU A 182 9.39 -14.73 13.43
N ASP A 183 10.02 -14.90 14.59
CA ASP A 183 9.92 -16.14 15.37
C ASP A 183 8.46 -16.42 15.80
N GLU A 184 7.77 -15.40 16.32
CA GLU A 184 6.36 -15.50 16.73
C GLU A 184 5.42 -15.87 15.56
N LEU A 185 5.67 -15.34 14.36
CA LEU A 185 4.90 -15.71 13.16
C LEU A 185 5.14 -17.18 12.77
N LYS A 186 6.38 -17.65 12.89
CA LYS A 186 6.73 -19.05 12.59
C LYS A 186 6.09 -20.02 13.57
N GLU A 187 6.06 -19.68 14.86
CA GLU A 187 5.34 -20.46 15.88
C GLU A 187 3.84 -20.58 15.56
N LYS A 188 3.28 -19.59 14.85
CA LYS A 188 1.88 -19.60 14.35
C LYS A 188 1.71 -20.27 12.98
N GLY A 189 2.75 -20.95 12.48
CA GLY A 189 2.71 -21.72 11.23
C GLY A 189 2.82 -20.88 9.96
N ILE A 190 3.36 -19.66 10.05
CA ILE A 190 3.55 -18.76 8.92
C ILE A 190 4.98 -18.86 8.43
N TRP A 191 5.15 -19.14 7.15
CA TRP A 191 6.45 -19.25 6.51
C TRP A 191 7.00 -17.88 6.13
N ILE A 192 8.27 -17.64 6.41
CA ILE A 192 8.93 -16.36 6.15
C ILE A 192 9.77 -16.45 4.87
N VAL A 193 9.43 -15.65 3.87
CA VAL A 193 10.14 -15.59 2.58
C VAL A 193 10.78 -14.22 2.41
N GLY A 194 12.11 -14.16 2.45
CA GLY A 194 12.87 -12.92 2.28
C GLY A 194 13.36 -12.70 0.85
N ALA A 195 13.22 -11.48 0.34
CA ALA A 195 13.80 -11.08 -0.93
C ALA A 195 15.30 -10.72 -0.77
N ASP A 196 16.17 -11.44 -1.47
CA ASP A 196 17.62 -11.23 -1.45
C ASP A 196 18.22 -11.52 -2.83
N ALA A 197 18.94 -10.56 -3.41
CA ALA A 197 19.59 -10.71 -4.70
C ALA A 197 20.59 -11.87 -4.74
N ASN A 198 21.17 -12.24 -3.59
CA ASN A 198 22.15 -13.31 -3.47
C ASN A 198 21.55 -14.68 -3.15
N ALA A 199 20.21 -14.80 -3.12
CA ALA A 199 19.56 -16.07 -2.82
C ALA A 199 19.90 -17.15 -3.86
N ALA A 200 19.89 -18.41 -3.42
CA ALA A 200 20.07 -19.55 -4.31
C ALA A 200 18.81 -19.81 -5.17
N LYS A 201 17.62 -19.70 -4.57
CA LYS A 201 16.34 -19.99 -5.20
C LYS A 201 15.76 -18.77 -5.90
N TYR A 202 15.15 -18.97 -7.05
CA TYR A 202 14.30 -17.98 -7.69
C TYR A 202 12.95 -17.87 -6.96
N TYR A 203 12.35 -16.69 -7.04
CA TYR A 203 11.09 -16.41 -6.36
C TYR A 203 9.96 -17.35 -6.76
N TYR A 204 9.92 -17.86 -7.99
CA TYR A 204 8.91 -18.79 -8.47
C TYR A 204 9.13 -20.27 -8.09
N GLU A 205 10.20 -20.58 -7.34
CA GLU A 205 10.51 -21.96 -6.91
C GLU A 205 9.97 -22.31 -5.52
N VAL A 206 9.28 -21.37 -4.86
CA VAL A 206 8.69 -21.55 -3.53
C VAL A 206 7.17 -21.81 -3.67
N ASP A 207 6.63 -22.69 -2.84
CA ASP A 207 5.17 -22.91 -2.77
C ASP A 207 4.51 -21.78 -1.97
N TYR A 208 3.79 -20.88 -2.63
CA TYR A 208 3.06 -19.79 -1.99
C TYR A 208 1.58 -20.09 -1.69
N THR A 209 1.17 -21.35 -1.83
CA THR A 209 -0.19 -21.77 -1.43
C THR A 209 -0.34 -21.90 0.08
N MET A 210 0.79 -21.91 0.81
CA MET A 210 0.87 -21.93 2.27
C MET A 210 0.62 -20.54 2.92
N PRO A 211 0.35 -20.50 4.25
CA PRO A 211 0.45 -19.28 5.04
C PRO A 211 1.85 -18.66 4.92
N VAL A 212 1.95 -17.41 4.50
CA VAL A 212 3.24 -16.81 4.14
C VAL A 212 3.34 -15.33 4.54
N ALA A 213 4.53 -14.94 4.98
CA ALA A 213 4.94 -13.55 5.13
C ALA A 213 6.13 -13.24 4.20
N ILE A 214 5.96 -12.24 3.32
CA ILE A 214 6.99 -11.79 2.39
C ILE A 214 7.77 -10.65 3.04
N VAL A 215 9.10 -10.76 3.11
CA VAL A 215 9.98 -9.75 3.69
C VAL A 215 10.74 -9.01 2.61
N ILE A 216 10.54 -7.70 2.53
CA ILE A 216 11.26 -6.80 1.63
C ILE A 216 12.18 -5.91 2.45
N GLY A 217 13.47 -5.95 2.13
CA GLY A 217 14.49 -5.17 2.81
C GLY A 217 14.72 -3.80 2.21
N ASN A 218 15.49 -3.01 2.94
CA ASN A 218 15.96 -1.70 2.53
C ASN A 218 16.55 -1.69 1.10
N GLU A 219 16.31 -0.63 0.34
CA GLU A 219 16.68 -0.49 -1.06
C GLU A 219 18.19 -0.59 -1.32
N GLY A 220 19.01 -0.15 -0.35
CA GLY A 220 20.47 -0.17 -0.46
C GLY A 220 21.10 -1.33 0.29
N LYS A 221 20.68 -1.58 1.53
CA LYS A 221 21.28 -2.60 2.40
C LYS A 221 20.67 -4.00 2.24
N GLY A 222 19.50 -4.09 1.60
CA GLY A 222 18.70 -5.31 1.57
C GLY A 222 18.18 -5.67 2.97
N LEU A 223 17.95 -6.96 3.18
CA LEU A 223 17.53 -7.51 4.48
C LEU A 223 18.65 -7.38 5.51
N ARG A 224 18.30 -7.04 6.75
CA ARG A 224 19.25 -7.10 7.86
C ARG A 224 19.72 -8.53 8.11
N PHE A 225 20.91 -8.68 8.68
CA PHE A 225 21.51 -9.98 8.94
C PHE A 225 20.59 -10.90 9.76
N LEU A 226 20.05 -10.40 10.88
CA LEU A 226 19.13 -11.19 11.72
C LEU A 226 17.82 -11.49 10.99
N THR A 227 17.24 -10.54 10.25
CA THR A 227 16.06 -10.79 9.40
C THR A 227 16.32 -11.93 8.42
N LYS A 228 17.47 -11.89 7.75
CA LYS A 228 17.88 -12.90 6.75
C LYS A 228 18.04 -14.30 7.37
N GLN A 229 18.64 -14.40 8.55
CA GLN A 229 18.80 -15.66 9.29
C GLN A 229 17.47 -16.28 9.75
N LYS A 230 16.43 -15.45 9.92
CA LYS A 230 15.11 -15.90 10.39
C LYS A 230 14.16 -16.30 9.26
N CYS A 231 14.45 -15.91 8.02
CA CYS A 231 13.71 -16.33 6.85
C CYS A 231 13.83 -17.84 6.64
N ASP A 232 12.71 -18.52 6.40
CA ASP A 232 12.68 -19.94 6.02
C ASP A 232 13.17 -20.14 4.58
N PHE A 233 12.87 -19.17 3.72
CA PHE A 233 13.35 -19.13 2.35
C PHE A 233 13.92 -17.74 2.04
N LEU A 234 15.04 -17.73 1.32
CA LEU A 234 15.52 -16.55 0.61
C LEU A 234 15.30 -16.77 -0.87
N VAL A 235 14.78 -15.74 -1.54
CA VAL A 235 14.49 -15.79 -2.97
C VAL A 235 15.05 -14.59 -3.72
N LYS A 236 15.49 -14.84 -4.96
CA LYS A 236 15.93 -13.79 -5.89
C LYS A 236 15.01 -13.72 -7.11
N ILE A 237 15.03 -12.56 -7.76
CA ILE A 237 14.45 -12.37 -9.08
C ILE A 237 15.58 -12.55 -10.10
N PRO A 238 15.38 -13.34 -11.17
CA PRO A 238 16.40 -13.50 -12.20
C PRO A 238 16.72 -12.15 -12.87
N MET A 239 18.00 -11.81 -12.94
CA MET A 239 18.52 -10.61 -13.60
C MET A 239 19.30 -11.01 -14.85
N TYR A 240 18.89 -10.50 -16.01
CA TYR A 240 19.55 -10.76 -17.29
C TYR A 240 20.34 -9.55 -17.83
N GLY A 241 20.21 -8.40 -17.16
CA GLY A 241 20.87 -7.16 -17.53
C GLY A 241 22.19 -6.93 -16.79
N LYS A 242 22.73 -5.72 -16.94
CA LYS A 242 23.96 -5.28 -16.26
C LYS A 242 23.74 -4.77 -14.83
N VAL A 243 22.48 -4.56 -14.45
CA VAL A 243 22.10 -4.09 -13.10
C VAL A 243 21.83 -5.29 -12.20
N GLU A 244 22.24 -5.18 -10.94
CA GLU A 244 22.25 -6.30 -9.99
C GLU A 244 20.92 -6.49 -9.26
N SER A 245 20.03 -5.50 -9.29
CA SER A 245 18.75 -5.56 -8.58
C SER A 245 17.68 -4.69 -9.20
N LEU A 246 16.43 -4.96 -8.80
CA LEU A 246 15.27 -4.12 -9.07
C LEU A 246 15.03 -3.18 -7.87
N ASN A 247 14.26 -2.11 -8.12
CA ASN A 247 13.71 -1.29 -7.04
C ASN A 247 12.89 -2.18 -6.06
N ALA A 248 12.98 -1.90 -4.75
CA ALA A 248 12.33 -2.71 -3.72
C ALA A 248 10.81 -2.85 -3.90
N SER A 249 10.12 -1.78 -4.35
CA SER A 249 8.68 -1.83 -4.62
C SER A 249 8.33 -2.73 -5.80
N VAL A 250 9.17 -2.74 -6.84
CA VAL A 250 9.00 -3.63 -8.00
C VAL A 250 9.30 -5.08 -7.62
N ALA A 251 10.38 -5.32 -6.88
CA ALA A 251 10.71 -6.66 -6.40
C ALA A 251 9.61 -7.22 -5.50
N GLY A 252 9.12 -6.42 -4.55
CA GLY A 252 8.00 -6.79 -3.69
C GLY A 252 6.73 -7.06 -4.48
N ALA A 253 6.44 -6.27 -5.51
CA ALA A 253 5.29 -6.52 -6.39
C ALA A 253 5.36 -7.86 -7.11
N LEU A 254 6.50 -8.19 -7.72
CA LEU A 254 6.69 -9.46 -8.42
C LEU A 254 6.49 -10.66 -7.49
N ILE A 255 7.07 -10.60 -6.29
CA ILE A 255 6.97 -11.69 -5.31
C ILE A 255 5.53 -11.80 -4.76
N MET A 256 4.89 -10.68 -4.42
CA MET A 256 3.50 -10.70 -3.95
C MET A 256 2.54 -11.23 -5.01
N TYR A 257 2.71 -10.86 -6.28
CA TYR A 257 1.85 -11.37 -7.36
C TYR A 257 2.15 -12.82 -7.73
N GLU A 258 3.32 -13.36 -7.40
CA GLU A 258 3.55 -14.81 -7.47
C GLU A 258 2.73 -15.57 -6.42
N VAL A 259 2.56 -14.99 -5.22
CA VAL A 259 1.63 -15.54 -4.21
C VAL A 259 0.21 -15.57 -4.76
N VAL A 260 -0.24 -14.45 -5.35
CA VAL A 260 -1.56 -14.35 -5.98
C VAL A 260 -1.71 -15.41 -7.08
N ARG A 261 -0.75 -15.49 -8.00
CA ARG A 261 -0.74 -16.46 -9.11
C ARG A 261 -0.82 -17.90 -8.60
N ALA A 262 0.02 -18.27 -7.63
CA ALA A 262 0.05 -19.63 -7.08
C ALA A 262 -1.29 -20.01 -6.44
N ARG A 263 -1.89 -19.10 -5.66
CA ARG A 263 -3.19 -19.32 -5.00
C ARG A 263 -4.34 -19.39 -6.00
N GLU A 264 -4.36 -18.56 -7.02
CA GLU A 264 -5.36 -18.59 -8.09
C GLU A 264 -5.27 -19.88 -8.92
N LEU A 265 -4.05 -20.34 -9.25
CA LEU A 265 -3.86 -21.63 -9.92
C LEU A 265 -4.36 -22.78 -9.05
N ARG A 266 -4.12 -22.77 -7.73
CA ARG A 266 -4.64 -23.81 -6.83
C ARG A 266 -6.16 -23.82 -6.76
N LYS A 267 -6.82 -22.65 -6.70
CA LYS A 267 -8.29 -22.55 -6.78
C LYS A 267 -8.81 -23.17 -8.08
N LYS A 268 -8.20 -22.85 -9.23
CA LYS A 268 -8.59 -23.43 -10.53
C LYS A 268 -8.44 -24.96 -10.57
N LYS A 269 -7.34 -25.51 -10.04
CA LYS A 269 -7.15 -26.97 -9.94
C LYS A 269 -8.23 -27.64 -9.10
N ASN A 270 -8.64 -27.00 -8.00
CA ASN A 270 -9.70 -27.51 -7.12
C ASN A 270 -11.10 -27.42 -7.77
N ILE A 271 -11.30 -26.46 -8.69
CA ILE A 271 -12.58 -26.27 -9.39
C ILE A 271 -12.65 -27.14 -10.65
N ASN A 272 -11.53 -27.44 -11.31
CA ASN A 272 -11.49 -28.26 -12.52
C ASN A 272 -10.16 -29.05 -12.62
N PRO A 273 -10.18 -30.37 -12.32
CA PRO A 273 -8.98 -31.20 -12.40
C PRO A 273 -8.48 -31.48 -13.83
N TYR A 274 -9.22 -31.10 -14.88
CA TYR A 274 -8.87 -31.43 -16.27
C TYR A 274 -8.12 -30.31 -17.04
N ILE A 275 -8.01 -29.09 -16.49
CA ILE A 275 -7.44 -27.93 -17.23
C ILE A 275 -5.92 -28.02 -17.45
N LEU A 276 -5.18 -28.82 -16.69
CA LEU A 276 -3.71 -28.83 -16.79
C LEU A 276 -3.13 -29.73 -17.89
N ASN A 277 -3.96 -30.56 -18.51
CA ASN A 277 -3.54 -31.44 -19.60
C ASN A 277 -4.01 -30.94 -20.98
N GLU A 278 -4.73 -29.82 -21.04
CA GLU A 278 -5.02 -29.19 -22.32
C GLU A 278 -3.79 -28.38 -22.77
N PRO A 279 -3.29 -28.63 -23.99
CA PRO A 279 -2.16 -27.89 -24.49
C PRO A 279 -2.50 -26.39 -24.52
N ILE A 280 -1.54 -25.55 -24.12
CA ILE A 280 -1.68 -24.08 -24.08
C ILE A 280 -2.19 -23.51 -25.43
N SER A 281 -2.01 -24.24 -26.53
CA SER A 281 -2.58 -23.93 -27.84
C SER A 281 -4.11 -23.79 -27.89
N GLU A 282 -4.86 -24.43 -26.99
CA GLU A 282 -6.33 -24.32 -26.97
C GLU A 282 -6.83 -23.05 -26.23
N PHE A 283 -6.00 -22.44 -25.38
CA PHE A 283 -6.32 -21.20 -24.68
C PHE A 283 -6.02 -19.94 -25.51
N PHE A 284 -5.16 -20.07 -26.50
CA PHE A 284 -4.90 -19.03 -27.49
C PHE A 284 -5.53 -19.47 -28.81
N SER A 285 -6.84 -19.28 -28.98
CA SER A 285 -7.33 -19.11 -30.36
C SER A 285 -6.59 -17.89 -30.91
N PRO A 286 -5.79 -18.02 -31.98
CA PRO A 286 -5.08 -16.89 -32.56
C PRO A 286 -6.09 -15.77 -32.78
N ILE A 287 -5.72 -14.53 -32.50
CA ILE A 287 -6.60 -13.35 -32.70
C ILE A 287 -7.27 -13.39 -34.10
N ALA A 288 -6.61 -13.98 -35.09
CA ALA A 288 -7.13 -14.25 -36.42
C ALA A 288 -8.37 -15.17 -36.48
N GLU A 289 -8.44 -16.23 -35.67
CA GLU A 289 -9.60 -17.13 -35.61
C GLU A 289 -10.80 -16.49 -34.91
N GLN A 290 -10.55 -15.76 -33.81
CA GLN A 290 -11.61 -14.98 -33.14
C GLN A 290 -12.15 -13.89 -34.07
N GLN A 291 -11.27 -13.21 -34.83
CA GLN A 291 -11.69 -12.24 -35.83
C GLN A 291 -12.48 -12.88 -36.98
N LYS A 292 -12.11 -14.09 -37.41
CA LYS A 292 -12.82 -14.83 -38.46
C LYS A 292 -14.23 -15.28 -38.02
N LEU A 293 -14.36 -15.74 -36.78
CA LEU A 293 -15.67 -16.08 -36.18
C LEU A 293 -16.58 -14.85 -36.07
N ILE A 294 -16.01 -13.70 -35.71
CA ILE A 294 -16.75 -12.42 -35.64
C ILE A 294 -17.18 -11.98 -37.04
N SER A 295 -16.31 -12.06 -38.05
CA SER A 295 -16.68 -11.68 -39.42
C SER A 295 -17.73 -12.63 -40.03
N GLU A 296 -17.63 -13.93 -39.78
CA GLU A 296 -18.64 -14.91 -40.21
C GLU A 296 -20.00 -14.73 -39.50
N GLN A 297 -20.00 -14.26 -38.24
CA GLN A 297 -21.23 -13.89 -37.53
C GLN A 297 -21.86 -12.63 -38.10
N ILE A 298 -21.06 -11.61 -38.44
CA ILE A 298 -21.52 -10.38 -39.07
C ILE A 298 -22.14 -10.67 -40.45
N GLU A 299 -21.49 -11.51 -41.27
CA GLU A 299 -22.02 -11.90 -42.59
C GLU A 299 -23.35 -12.68 -42.49
N LYS A 300 -23.49 -13.55 -41.48
CA LYS A 300 -24.75 -14.28 -41.23
C LYS A 300 -25.89 -13.36 -40.78
N GLU A 301 -25.59 -12.27 -40.07
CA GLU A 301 -26.58 -11.25 -39.67
C GLU A 301 -26.94 -10.29 -40.82
N GLU A 302 -26.02 -10.09 -41.77
CA GLU A 302 -26.25 -9.22 -42.92
C GLU A 302 -26.88 -9.92 -44.13
N ASN A 303 -26.90 -11.26 -44.16
CA ASN A 303 -27.53 -12.04 -45.22
C ASN A 303 -29.02 -11.65 -45.41
N PRO A 304 -29.45 -11.28 -46.63
CA PRO A 304 -30.81 -10.81 -46.93
C PRO A 304 -31.93 -11.80 -46.56
N GLU A 305 -31.65 -13.11 -46.48
CA GLU A 305 -32.63 -14.11 -46.04
C GLU A 305 -32.92 -14.07 -44.52
N THR A 306 -31.90 -13.80 -43.70
CA THR A 306 -32.03 -13.63 -42.24
C THR A 306 -32.72 -12.30 -41.90
N LYS A 307 -32.48 -11.23 -42.69
CA LYS A 307 -33.20 -9.95 -42.59
C LYS A 307 -34.69 -10.08 -42.96
N LYS A 308 -35.04 -10.92 -43.94
CA LYS A 308 -36.46 -11.23 -44.26
C LYS A 308 -37.16 -11.96 -43.11
N LYS A 309 -36.54 -12.97 -42.49
CA LYS A 309 -37.12 -13.70 -41.33
C LYS A 309 -37.29 -12.83 -40.07
N LYS A 310 -36.38 -11.87 -39.81
CA LYS A 310 -36.54 -10.90 -38.69
C LYS A 310 -37.65 -9.88 -38.96
N LYS A 311 -37.93 -9.50 -40.23
CA LYS A 311 -39.06 -8.61 -40.59
C LYS A 311 -40.43 -9.28 -40.48
N THR A 312 -40.58 -10.55 -40.86
CA THR A 312 -41.88 -11.26 -40.74
C THR A 312 -42.28 -11.51 -39.27
N LYS A 313 -41.31 -11.75 -38.37
CA LYS A 313 -41.60 -11.89 -36.92
C LYS A 313 -41.98 -10.59 -36.21
N LYS A 314 -41.65 -9.43 -36.78
CA LYS A 314 -41.99 -8.11 -36.22
C LYS A 314 -43.37 -7.58 -36.66
N GLN A 315 -44.03 -8.25 -37.61
CA GLN A 315 -45.40 -7.91 -38.05
C GLN A 315 -46.47 -8.83 -37.43
N GLN A 316 -46.07 -9.79 -36.57
CA GLN A 316 -46.98 -10.68 -35.83
C GLN A 316 -46.88 -10.51 -34.31
N LYS A 317 -46.34 -9.38 -33.84
CA LYS A 317 -46.36 -8.96 -32.43
C LYS A 317 -46.76 -7.50 -32.33
#